data_AF-A0A9E5RDU7-F1
#
_entry.id   AF-A0A9E5RDU7-F1
#
_cell.length_a   1.000
_cell.length_b   1.000
_cell.length_c   1.000
_cell.angle_alpha   90.00
_cell.angle_beta   90.00
_cell.angle_gamma   90.00
#
_symmetry.space_group_name_H-M   'P 1'
#
loop_
_entity.id
_entity.type
_entity.pdbx_description
1 polymer ?
#
loop_
_entity_poly.entity_id
_entity_poly.type
_entity_poly.pdbx_seq_one_letter_code
_entity_poly.pdbx_strand_id
1 'polypeptide(L)' 'GVIFESVQMVKELMAKATTRTGLKVFTTILDKTYQTGRKVAQDFKANMTIVFDELLPQWNYTAKPELQVI' A
#
# COMPACT_ATOMS: atom_id res chain seq x y z
N GLY A 1 4.18 25.33 5.78
CA GLY A 1 3.14 24.33 5.51
C GLY A 1 2.47 24.65 4.19
N VAL A 2 1.81 23.68 3.57
CA VAL A 2 1.04 23.86 2.32
C VAL A 2 -0.38 23.37 2.60
N ILE A 3 -1.39 24.16 2.22
CA ILE A 3 -2.79 23.73 2.28
C ILE A 3 -3.05 22.84 1.06
N PHE A 4 -3.67 21.69 1.27
CA PHE A 4 -4.05 20.78 0.18
C PHE A 4 -5.48 21.08 -0.24
N GLU A 5 -5.64 21.57 -1.47
CA GLU A 5 -6.93 21.95 -2.04
C GLU A 5 -7.55 20.83 -2.88
N SER A 6 -6.74 19.85 -3.32
CA SER A 6 -7.21 18.72 -4.11
C SER A 6 -6.30 17.51 -4.00
N VAL A 7 -6.85 16.32 -4.30
CA VAL A 7 -6.08 15.07 -4.41
C VAL A 7 -5.06 15.16 -5.55
N GLN A 8 -5.40 15.86 -6.63
CA GLN A 8 -4.51 16.07 -7.78
C GLN A 8 -3.26 16.87 -7.38
N MET A 9 -3.43 17.93 -6.59
CA MET A 9 -2.30 18.68 -6.03
C MET A 9 -1.37 17.79 -5.21
N VAL A 10 -1.93 16.94 -4.35
CA VAL A 10 -1.15 16.01 -3.52
C VAL A 10 -0.39 15.01 -4.39
N LYS A 11 -1.03 14.44 -5.42
CA LYS A 11 -0.39 13.54 -6.40
C LYS A 11 0.84 14.19 -7.04
N GLU A 12 0.72 15.43 -7.48
CA GLU A 12 1.80 16.18 -8.13
C GLU A 12 2.94 16.52 -7.16
N LEU A 13 2.63 16.85 -5.91
CA LEU A 13 3.63 17.10 -4.88
C LEU A 13 4.40 15.81 -4.53
N MET A 14 3.70 14.70 -4.36
CA MET A 14 4.31 13.39 -4.08
C MET A 14 5.23 12.93 -5.23
N ALA A 15 4.87 13.20 -6.48
CA ALA A 15 5.68 12.84 -7.66
C ALA A 15 7.03 13.58 -7.73
N LYS A 16 7.21 14.70 -7.01
CA LYS A 16 8.47 15.45 -6.97
C LYS A 16 9.54 14.79 -6.09
N ALA A 17 9.18 13.79 -5.28
CA ALA A 17 10.11 13.13 -4.39
C ALA A 17 11.17 12.34 -5.17
N THR A 18 12.44 12.60 -4.83
CA THR A 18 13.61 11.91 -5.36
C THR A 18 14.59 11.60 -4.22
N THR A 19 15.32 10.50 -4.33
CA THR A 19 16.44 10.21 -3.42
C THR A 19 17.73 10.82 -3.94
N ARG A 20 18.73 10.98 -3.06
CA ARG A 20 20.09 11.44 -3.43
C ARG A 20 20.74 10.55 -4.49
N THR A 21 20.39 9.26 -4.52
CA THR A 21 20.92 8.27 -5.47
C THR A 21 20.08 8.15 -6.75
N GLY A 22 19.05 9.00 -6.93
CA GLY A 22 18.34 9.15 -8.19
C GLY A 22 17.06 8.32 -8.35
N LEU A 23 16.58 7.63 -7.30
CA LEU A 23 15.25 7.00 -7.35
C LEU A 23 14.16 8.06 -7.39
N LYS A 24 13.15 7.87 -8.24
CA LYS A 24 12.00 8.77 -8.41
C LYS A 24 10.71 8.08 -7.98
N VAL A 25 9.78 8.87 -7.46
CA VAL A 25 8.43 8.40 -7.12
C VAL A 25 7.49 8.59 -8.30
N PHE A 26 6.73 7.54 -8.63
CA PHE A 26 5.59 7.61 -9.56
C PHE A 26 4.30 7.57 -8.77
N THR A 27 3.37 8.46 -9.11
CA THR A 27 2.09 8.58 -8.39
C THR A 27 0.91 8.41 -9.34
N THR A 28 -0.10 7.71 -8.86
CA THR A 28 -1.39 7.55 -9.54
C THR A 28 -2.52 7.68 -8.53
N ILE A 29 -3.73 7.99 -9.00
CA ILE A 29 -4.93 8.05 -8.18
C ILE A 29 -5.74 6.80 -8.52
N LEU A 30 -6.07 6.00 -7.49
CA LEU A 30 -6.98 4.87 -7.64
C LEU A 30 -8.41 5.39 -7.49
N ASP A 31 -9.00 5.82 -8.60
CA ASP A 31 -10.37 6.34 -8.66
C ASP A 31 -11.40 5.20 -8.73
N LYS A 32 -11.36 4.31 -7.74
CA LYS A 32 -12.32 3.21 -7.59
C LYS A 32 -13.06 3.35 -6.27
N THR A 33 -14.35 3.08 -6.29
CA THR A 33 -15.15 3.00 -5.07
C THR A 33 -14.79 1.72 -4.29
N TYR A 34 -14.17 1.90 -3.13
CA TYR A 34 -13.90 0.81 -2.20
C TYR A 34 -15.15 0.56 -1.35
N GLN A 35 -15.82 -0.55 -1.61
CA GLN A 35 -17.01 -0.93 -0.86
C GLN A 35 -16.64 -1.27 0.59
N THR A 36 -17.34 -0.67 1.53
CA THR A 36 -17.22 -0.99 2.96
C THR A 36 -17.92 -2.32 3.27
N GLY A 37 -17.54 -2.96 4.38
CA GLY A 37 -18.17 -4.20 4.82
C GLY A 37 -17.90 -5.43 3.94
N ARG A 38 -16.97 -5.35 2.97
CA ARG A 38 -16.51 -6.53 2.22
C ARG A 38 -15.93 -7.56 3.19
N LYS A 39 -16.53 -8.75 3.23
CA LYS A 39 -16.04 -9.86 4.04
C LYS A 39 -15.03 -10.66 3.23
N VAL A 40 -13.94 -11.03 3.89
CA VAL A 40 -12.99 -12.03 3.38
C VAL A 40 -13.61 -13.42 3.43
N ALA A 41 -13.03 -14.39 2.72
CA ALA A 41 -13.39 -15.79 2.88
C ALA A 41 -13.24 -16.22 4.34
N GLN A 42 -14.08 -17.16 4.80
CA GLN A 42 -14.15 -17.55 6.21
C GLN A 42 -12.81 -18.08 6.75
N ASP A 43 -12.06 -18.76 5.89
CA ASP A 43 -10.76 -19.38 6.15
C ASP A 43 -9.58 -18.46 5.87
N PHE A 44 -9.81 -17.25 5.32
CA PHE A 44 -8.74 -16.35 4.89
C PHE A 44 -7.73 -16.06 6.00
N LYS A 45 -8.18 -15.73 7.23
CA LYS A 45 -7.26 -15.42 8.33
C LYS A 45 -6.45 -16.62 8.82
N ALA A 46 -6.97 -17.83 8.65
CA ALA A 46 -6.26 -19.06 9.00
C ALA A 46 -5.19 -19.41 7.95
N ASN A 47 -5.45 -19.08 6.68
CA ASN A 47 -4.62 -19.46 5.54
C ASN A 47 -3.78 -18.30 4.97
N MET A 48 -3.92 -17.08 5.47
CA MET A 48 -3.20 -15.91 4.93
C MET A 48 -1.68 -16.06 5.11
N THR A 49 -0.93 -15.71 4.07
CA THR A 49 0.54 -15.77 4.06
C THR A 49 1.19 -14.46 4.51
N ILE A 50 0.45 -13.64 5.25
CA ILE A 50 0.96 -12.39 5.83
C ILE A 50 1.80 -12.72 7.07
N VAL A 51 3.07 -12.36 7.04
CA VAL A 51 3.99 -12.47 8.17
C VAL A 51 4.15 -11.10 8.82
N PHE A 52 3.69 -10.97 10.04
CA PHE A 52 3.82 -9.73 10.82
C PHE A 52 5.22 -9.62 11.42
N ASP A 53 5.71 -8.38 11.50
CA ASP A 53 6.99 -8.07 12.14
C ASP A 53 6.95 -8.36 13.64
N GLU A 54 8.07 -8.79 14.22
CA GLU A 54 8.13 -9.17 15.65
C GLU A 54 8.05 -7.95 16.58
N LEU A 55 8.63 -6.81 16.18
CA LEU A 55 8.73 -5.61 17.01
C LEU A 55 7.52 -4.69 16.82
N LEU A 56 7.06 -4.53 15.58
CA LEU A 56 5.97 -3.64 15.21
C LEU A 56 4.89 -4.37 14.38
N PRO A 57 4.28 -5.45 14.90
CA PRO A 57 3.33 -6.27 14.14
C PRO A 57 2.08 -5.52 13.67
N GLN A 58 1.73 -4.41 14.33
CA GLN A 58 0.58 -3.58 13.91
C GLN A 58 0.90 -2.66 12.73
N TRP A 59 2.18 -2.39 12.48
CA TRP A 59 2.64 -1.40 11.49
C TRP A 59 3.35 -2.04 10.31
N ASN A 60 4.06 -3.13 10.56
CA ASN A 60 4.94 -3.76 9.59
C ASN A 60 4.53 -5.23 9.36
N TYR A 61 4.41 -5.59 8.08
CA TYR A 61 4.10 -6.95 7.66
C TYR A 61 4.67 -7.21 6.26
N THR A 62 4.90 -8.48 5.96
CA THR A 62 5.30 -8.97 4.62
C THR A 62 4.26 -9.95 4.12
N ALA A 63 3.67 -9.66 2.96
CA ALA A 63 2.84 -10.65 2.25
C ALA A 63 3.76 -11.62 1.49
N LYS A 64 3.81 -12.89 1.90
CA LYS A 64 4.61 -13.90 1.20
C LYS A 64 3.83 -14.43 -0.01
N PRO A 65 4.34 -14.29 -1.23
CA PRO A 65 3.70 -14.88 -2.40
C PRO A 65 3.77 -16.40 -2.31
N GLU A 66 2.73 -17.07 -2.79
CA GLU A 66 2.82 -18.49 -3.09
C GLU A 66 3.80 -18.68 -4.25
N LEU A 67 4.77 -19.58 -4.10
CA LEU A 67 5.65 -19.96 -5.18
C LEU A 67 4.82 -20.69 -6.23
N GLN A 68 4.43 -20.01 -7.30
CA GLN A 68 3.96 -20.71 -8.50
C GLN A 68 5.18 -21.38 -9.14
N VAL A 69 5.26 -22.71 -9.00
CA VAL A 69 6.16 -23.51 -9.83
C VAL A 69 5.60 -23.44 -11.24
N ILE A 70 6.34 -22.76 -12.13
CA ILE A 70 6.04 -22.67 -13.57
C ILE A 70 6.40 -24.01 -14.22
#